data_AF-A0A945U5D3-F1
#
_entry.id   AF-A0A945U5D3-F1
#
_cell.length_a   1.000
_cell.length_b   1.000
_cell.length_c   1.000
_cell.angle_alpha   90.00
_cell.angle_beta   90.00
_cell.angle_gamma   90.00
#
_symmetry.space_group_name_H-M   'P 1'
#
loop_
_entity.id
_entity.type
_entity.pdbx_description
1 polymer ?
#
loop_
_entity_poly.entity_id
_entity_poly.type
_entity_poly.pdbx_seq_one_letter_code
_entity_poly.pdbx_strand_id
1 'polypeptide(L)'
;MIKHKILYKDTKLFSKLISDYLDDNDRLTPFVNYFPSLGNFKKQTQQKKQENVNRNVLVQSLKKQNNFLSLSDKSNENIDLLNSENTFTVTTGHQLCLFTGPLYFIYKIISTINLSEKLNKEFPENNYVPIFWMASEDHDFQEINHINIFGKKIVWNSDQKGAVGKMKTDGIKSLIEELKMIFNDDENDIINIFENSYLKHDNLSDATRFLINELFGKYGLVIIDGDDKKLKSEFISVMKKDIIEKSYFKTIRSTTNKLSENYKPQAFSREINFFKLSEGKRERITGVISEEEIENYPENFSPNVLIRSLYQEMILPNIAYVGGGAEVAYWMQLKDVFLQEKISFPILLLRNSVMWIDEKDIKRWLSFGFKYEEMFLDEHHLHKLFVENKYSFSLNKEKIEIKQIFKKIIEKTKDNGLIASIESELKKQINSISKLEKKILKSEKQKHETSLKQISKIKSKMFPNKTLQERFDNFIPQYFKHSGTFIKTLKEELNPLDTNFLILSDKK
;
A
#
# COMPACT_ATOMS: atom_id res chain seq x y z
N MET A 1 -13.37 8.45 18.15
CA MET A 1 -12.78 7.11 17.93
C MET A 1 -11.95 6.66 19.11
N ILE A 2 -11.97 5.38 19.45
CA ILE A 2 -10.94 4.73 20.27
C ILE A 2 -9.85 4.28 19.31
N LYS A 3 -8.60 4.63 19.62
CA LYS A 3 -7.43 4.27 18.81
C LYS A 3 -6.43 3.47 19.61
N HIS A 4 -5.85 2.48 18.95
CA HIS A 4 -4.75 1.70 19.48
C HIS A 4 -3.65 1.60 18.43
N LYS A 5 -2.39 1.77 18.86
CA LYS A 5 -1.22 1.83 17.99
C LYS A 5 -0.35 0.61 18.25
N ILE A 6 0.06 -0.05 17.18
CA ILE A 6 0.93 -1.22 17.23
C ILE A 6 2.11 -0.96 16.32
N LEU A 7 3.34 -1.23 16.78
CA LEU A 7 4.51 -1.10 15.93
C LEU A 7 4.39 -2.07 14.75
N TYR A 8 4.73 -1.61 13.55
CA TYR A 8 4.62 -2.44 12.35
C TYR A 8 5.31 -3.81 12.49
N LYS A 9 6.48 -3.85 13.14
CA LYS A 9 7.22 -5.10 13.39
C LYS A 9 6.46 -6.11 14.26
N ASP A 10 5.63 -5.64 15.19
CA ASP A 10 4.86 -6.49 16.09
C ASP A 10 3.67 -7.15 15.37
N THR A 11 3.22 -6.55 14.27
CA THR A 11 2.19 -7.15 13.41
C THR A 11 2.68 -8.40 12.66
N LYS A 12 4.00 -8.49 12.39
CA LYS A 12 4.62 -9.56 11.57
C LYS A 12 4.03 -9.74 10.16
N LEU A 13 3.32 -8.73 9.64
CA LEU A 13 2.68 -8.77 8.31
C LEU A 13 3.52 -8.14 7.21
N PHE A 14 4.54 -7.35 7.58
CA PHE A 14 5.36 -6.60 6.64
C PHE A 14 6.66 -7.36 6.37
N SER A 15 7.23 -7.14 5.19
CA SER A 15 8.48 -7.80 4.82
C SER A 15 9.62 -7.32 5.73
N LYS A 16 10.68 -8.13 5.81
CA LYS A 16 11.91 -7.74 6.52
C LYS A 16 12.46 -6.40 6.03
N LEU A 17 12.45 -6.19 4.71
CA LEU A 17 12.89 -4.93 4.10
C LEU A 17 12.12 -3.72 4.65
N ILE A 18 10.80 -3.82 4.74
CA ILE A 18 9.98 -2.72 5.27
C ILE A 18 10.16 -2.56 6.77
N SER A 19 10.33 -3.65 7.52
CA SER A 19 10.61 -3.56 8.95
C SER A 19 11.94 -2.87 9.21
N ASP A 20 13.01 -3.30 8.54
CA ASP A 20 14.34 -2.70 8.65
C ASP A 20 14.34 -1.24 8.15
N TYR A 21 13.49 -0.89 7.18
CA TYR A 21 13.33 0.49 6.72
C TYR A 21 12.68 1.41 7.76
N LEU A 22 11.65 0.93 8.45
CA LEU A 22 10.96 1.70 9.49
C LEU A 22 11.80 1.86 10.77
N ASP A 23 12.79 0.99 10.97
CA ASP A 23 13.76 1.06 12.05
C ASP A 23 15.04 1.84 11.64
N ASP A 24 15.02 2.57 10.52
CA ASP A 24 16.13 3.37 9.98
C ASP A 24 17.46 2.59 9.87
N ASN A 25 17.39 1.32 9.45
CA ASN A 25 18.57 0.45 9.43
C ASN A 25 19.63 0.95 8.43
N ASP A 26 20.85 1.19 8.91
CA ASP A 26 21.99 1.73 8.14
C ASP A 26 22.28 0.96 6.85
N ARG A 27 21.99 -0.35 6.80
CA ARG A 27 22.16 -1.18 5.60
C ARG A 27 21.32 -0.71 4.41
N LEU A 28 20.27 0.06 4.66
CA LEU A 28 19.38 0.59 3.63
C LEU A 28 19.81 1.95 3.09
N THR A 29 20.77 2.62 3.73
CA THR A 29 21.32 3.92 3.29
C THR A 29 21.72 3.94 1.80
N PRO A 30 22.36 2.90 1.23
CA PRO A 30 22.71 2.89 -0.19
C PRO A 30 21.52 2.85 -1.14
N PHE A 31 20.31 2.56 -0.67
CA PHE A 31 19.10 2.37 -1.48
C PHE A 31 18.04 3.46 -1.29
N VAL A 32 18.31 4.45 -0.44
CA VAL A 32 17.40 5.58 -0.17
C VAL A 32 18.16 6.90 -0.25
N ASN A 33 17.47 8.04 -0.25
CA ASN A 33 18.13 9.34 -0.11
C ASN A 33 18.27 9.74 1.36
N TYR A 34 17.13 9.83 2.04
CA TYR A 34 17.06 10.05 3.48
C TYR A 34 15.93 9.22 4.07
N PHE A 35 16.07 8.89 5.36
CA PHE A 35 14.98 8.35 6.15
C PHE A 35 13.97 9.45 6.53
N PRO A 36 12.67 9.12 6.73
CA PRO A 36 11.64 10.11 7.00
C PRO A 36 11.83 10.81 8.36
N SER A 37 12.23 12.08 8.32
CA SER A 37 12.27 12.95 9.50
C SER A 37 12.14 14.41 9.07
N LEU A 38 11.63 15.29 9.95
CA LEU A 38 11.50 16.72 9.61
C LEU A 38 12.84 17.34 9.19
N GLY A 39 13.93 17.00 9.91
CA GLY A 39 15.27 17.46 9.55
C GLY A 39 15.72 16.99 8.17
N ASN A 40 15.38 15.75 7.78
CA ASN A 40 15.70 15.23 6.45
C ASN A 40 14.80 15.82 5.35
N PHE A 41 13.53 16.12 5.64
CA PHE A 41 12.67 16.85 4.70
C PHE A 41 13.24 18.24 4.38
N LYS A 42 13.76 18.96 5.39
CA LYS A 42 14.44 20.24 5.15
C LYS A 42 15.64 20.08 4.19
N LYS A 43 16.47 19.06 4.40
CA LYS A 43 17.61 18.75 3.50
C LYS A 43 17.15 18.38 2.09
N GLN A 44 16.12 17.54 1.99
CA GLN A 44 15.52 17.14 0.72
C GLN A 44 14.95 18.33 -0.05
N THR A 45 14.27 19.26 0.63
CA THR A 45 13.78 20.49 0.02
C THR A 45 14.91 21.35 -0.54
N GLN A 46 16.00 21.53 0.22
CA GLN A 46 17.17 22.28 -0.25
C GLN A 46 17.82 21.62 -1.48
N GLN A 47 17.93 20.28 -1.47
CA GLN A 47 18.44 19.52 -2.61
C GLN A 47 17.54 19.66 -3.84
N LYS A 48 16.22 19.49 -3.67
CA LYS A 48 15.25 19.57 -4.78
C LYS A 48 15.15 21.00 -5.35
N LYS A 49 15.41 22.04 -4.55
CA LYS A 49 15.44 23.43 -4.99
C LYS A 49 16.53 23.71 -6.03
N GLN A 50 17.60 22.90 -6.05
CA GLN A 50 18.70 23.04 -7.02
C GLN A 50 18.37 22.41 -8.38
N GLU A 51 17.26 21.68 -8.49
CA GLU A 51 16.85 21.02 -9.73
C GLU A 51 15.95 21.90 -10.57
N ASN A 52 16.14 21.83 -11.88
CA ASN A 52 15.30 22.51 -12.83
C ASN A 52 14.14 21.59 -13.25
N VAL A 53 12.93 21.93 -12.83
CA VAL A 53 11.69 21.29 -13.27
C VAL A 53 10.93 22.26 -14.16
N ASN A 54 10.40 21.81 -15.29
CA ASN A 54 9.60 22.64 -16.18
C ASN A 54 8.20 22.90 -15.59
N ARG A 55 8.14 23.79 -14.59
CA ARG A 55 6.92 24.12 -13.84
C ARG A 55 5.82 24.68 -14.73
N ASN A 56 6.17 25.41 -15.78
CA ASN A 56 5.20 25.95 -16.74
C ASN A 56 4.48 24.81 -17.49
N VAL A 57 5.22 23.83 -18.02
CA VAL A 57 4.62 22.64 -18.66
C VAL A 57 3.75 21.87 -17.67
N LEU A 58 4.23 21.65 -16.45
CA LEU A 58 3.44 21.00 -15.39
C LEU A 58 2.11 21.71 -15.14
N VAL A 59 2.13 23.02 -14.87
CA VAL A 59 0.91 23.78 -14.54
C VAL A 59 -0.03 23.89 -15.74
N GLN A 60 0.49 24.06 -16.96
CA GLN A 60 -0.34 24.05 -18.17
C GLN A 60 -1.06 22.71 -18.35
N SER A 61 -0.35 21.58 -18.20
CA SER A 61 -0.96 20.26 -18.31
C SER A 61 -1.98 20.02 -17.19
N LEU A 62 -1.70 20.43 -15.95
CA LEU A 62 -2.67 20.37 -14.84
C LEU A 62 -3.94 21.19 -15.13
N LYS A 63 -3.81 22.45 -15.55
CA LYS A 63 -4.97 23.30 -15.88
C LYS A 63 -5.78 22.72 -17.02
N LYS A 64 -5.12 22.17 -18.04
CA LYS A 64 -5.80 21.50 -19.16
C LYS A 64 -6.55 20.25 -18.70
N GLN A 65 -5.90 19.38 -17.93
CA GLN A 65 -6.46 18.11 -17.48
C GLN A 65 -7.63 18.27 -16.51
N ASN A 66 -7.69 19.38 -15.76
CA ASN A 66 -8.72 19.62 -14.76
C ASN A 66 -9.76 20.66 -15.20
N ASN A 67 -9.75 21.11 -16.46
CA ASN A 67 -10.58 22.23 -16.94
C ASN A 67 -12.11 21.98 -16.85
N PHE A 68 -12.54 20.71 -16.88
CA PHE A 68 -13.94 20.30 -16.83
C PHE A 68 -14.43 20.07 -15.39
N LEU A 69 -13.53 20.15 -14.41
CA LEU A 69 -13.86 19.92 -13.00
C LEU A 69 -14.19 21.23 -12.29
N SER A 70 -15.11 21.15 -11.34
CA SER A 70 -15.28 22.18 -10.32
C SER A 70 -14.26 21.95 -9.21
N LEU A 71 -13.05 22.50 -9.38
CA LEU A 71 -11.99 22.41 -8.38
C LEU A 71 -12.31 23.30 -7.18
N SER A 72 -11.90 22.87 -5.99
CA SER A 72 -11.92 23.74 -4.80
C SER A 72 -10.95 24.91 -4.95
N ASP A 73 -11.19 26.01 -4.24
CA ASP A 73 -10.26 27.15 -4.19
C ASP A 73 -8.85 26.71 -3.80
N LYS A 74 -8.75 25.80 -2.81
CA LYS A 74 -7.47 25.27 -2.33
C LYS A 74 -6.74 24.43 -3.39
N SER A 75 -7.47 23.63 -4.18
CA SER A 75 -6.85 22.86 -5.28
C SER A 75 -6.42 23.77 -6.44
N ASN A 76 -7.21 24.80 -6.77
CA ASN A 76 -6.81 25.82 -7.76
C ASN A 76 -5.56 26.57 -7.32
N GLU A 77 -5.55 27.07 -6.08
CA GLU A 77 -4.39 27.75 -5.49
C GLU A 77 -3.15 26.85 -5.52
N ASN A 78 -3.28 25.59 -5.14
CA ASN A 78 -2.18 24.64 -5.20
C ASN A 78 -1.64 24.40 -6.62
N ILE A 79 -2.51 24.37 -7.64
CA ILE A 79 -2.07 24.29 -9.04
C ILE A 79 -1.27 25.54 -9.43
N ASP A 80 -1.73 26.73 -9.05
CA ASP A 80 -1.05 27.98 -9.35
C ASP A 80 0.29 28.11 -8.63
N LEU A 81 0.34 27.71 -7.34
CA LEU A 81 1.54 27.71 -6.52
C LEU A 81 2.67 26.88 -7.12
N LEU A 82 2.37 25.83 -7.89
CA LEU A 82 3.40 24.97 -8.52
C LEU A 82 4.29 25.72 -9.52
N ASN A 83 3.88 26.89 -10.02
CA ASN A 83 4.75 27.77 -10.80
C ASN A 83 5.88 28.39 -9.98
N SER A 84 5.72 28.50 -8.66
CA SER A 84 6.70 29.16 -7.79
C SER A 84 7.87 28.24 -7.45
N GLU A 85 9.10 28.77 -7.44
CA GLU A 85 10.32 28.01 -7.16
C GLU A 85 10.40 27.44 -5.73
N ASN A 86 9.71 28.07 -4.77
CA ASN A 86 9.61 27.62 -3.39
C ASN A 86 8.46 26.62 -3.14
N THR A 87 7.81 26.13 -4.21
CA THR A 87 6.75 25.12 -4.10
C THR A 87 7.27 23.74 -4.49
N PHE A 88 7.00 22.76 -3.63
CA PHE A 88 7.39 21.36 -3.75
C PHE A 88 6.16 20.46 -3.66
N THR A 89 6.30 19.21 -4.07
CA THR A 89 5.19 18.25 -3.99
C THR A 89 5.49 17.11 -3.03
N VAL A 90 4.41 16.55 -2.49
CA VAL A 90 4.39 15.23 -1.84
C VAL A 90 3.44 14.37 -2.68
N THR A 91 3.91 13.24 -3.17
CA THR A 91 3.17 12.47 -4.18
C THR A 91 2.81 11.09 -3.70
N THR A 92 1.61 10.64 -4.01
CA THR A 92 1.25 9.21 -4.05
C THR A 92 0.68 8.89 -5.43
N GLY A 93 0.68 7.63 -5.83
CA GLY A 93 -0.05 7.19 -7.02
C GLY A 93 -0.85 5.91 -6.80
N HIS A 94 -1.78 5.63 -7.70
CA HIS A 94 -2.46 4.34 -7.81
C HIS A 94 -3.05 4.16 -9.22
N GLN A 95 -3.29 2.90 -9.61
CA GLN A 95 -4.20 2.55 -10.70
C GLN A 95 -5.63 3.02 -10.42
N LEU A 96 -6.45 3.11 -11.48
CA LEU A 96 -7.81 3.64 -11.44
C LEU A 96 -8.82 2.57 -11.03
N CYS A 97 -8.74 2.15 -9.77
CA CYS A 97 -9.62 1.13 -9.23
C CYS A 97 -11.08 1.59 -9.23
N LEU A 98 -11.98 0.68 -9.67
CA LEU A 98 -13.42 0.86 -9.57
C LEU A 98 -13.82 1.26 -8.15
N PHE A 99 -14.56 2.36 -8.00
CA PHE A 99 -15.00 2.91 -6.70
C PHE A 99 -13.84 3.02 -5.68
N THR A 100 -12.65 3.44 -6.12
CA THR A 100 -11.39 3.53 -5.35
C THR A 100 -10.79 2.20 -4.89
N GLY A 101 -11.40 1.05 -5.21
CA GLY A 101 -10.83 -0.26 -4.93
C GLY A 101 -10.66 -0.55 -3.43
N PRO A 102 -9.49 -1.04 -3.00
CA PRO A 102 -9.25 -1.34 -1.59
C PRO A 102 -9.09 -0.07 -0.75
N LEU A 103 -9.51 -0.14 0.53
CA LEU A 103 -9.41 0.93 1.54
C LEU A 103 -8.06 1.67 1.54
N TYR A 104 -6.95 0.97 1.32
CA TYR A 104 -5.64 1.62 1.35
C TYR A 104 -5.43 2.68 0.26
N PHE A 105 -6.24 2.68 -0.80
CA PHE A 105 -6.27 3.75 -1.80
C PHE A 105 -6.52 5.10 -1.12
N ILE A 106 -7.55 5.14 -0.26
CA ILE A 106 -7.92 6.32 0.52
C ILE A 106 -6.80 6.66 1.52
N TYR A 107 -6.20 5.66 2.17
CA TYR A 107 -5.17 5.88 3.19
C TYR A 107 -3.90 6.51 2.61
N LYS A 108 -3.53 6.12 1.38
CA LYS A 108 -2.41 6.74 0.65
C LYS A 108 -2.66 8.24 0.44
N ILE A 109 -3.82 8.60 -0.09
CA ILE A 109 -4.19 9.99 -0.36
C ILE A 109 -4.21 10.81 0.93
N ILE A 110 -4.84 10.30 2.00
CA ILE A 110 -4.86 11.00 3.29
C ILE A 110 -3.46 11.17 3.88
N SER A 111 -2.61 10.15 3.80
CA SER A 111 -1.21 10.23 4.26
C SER A 111 -0.44 11.32 3.52
N THR A 112 -0.63 11.44 2.20
CA THR A 112 -0.02 12.49 1.36
C THR A 112 -0.51 13.89 1.73
N ILE A 113 -1.82 14.06 1.90
CA ILE A 113 -2.42 15.33 2.34
C ILE A 113 -1.88 15.74 3.70
N ASN A 114 -1.88 14.82 4.67
CA ASN A 114 -1.45 15.12 6.04
C ASN A 114 0.05 15.40 6.12
N LEU A 115 0.88 14.75 5.28
CA LEU A 115 2.31 15.06 5.23
C LEU A 115 2.51 16.47 4.66
N SER A 116 1.83 16.81 3.57
CA SER A 116 1.92 18.13 2.94
C SER A 116 1.52 19.24 3.93
N GLU A 117 0.40 19.08 4.64
CA GLU A 117 -0.03 20.05 5.66
C GLU A 117 0.94 20.16 6.83
N LYS A 118 1.54 19.04 7.26
CA LYS A 118 2.55 19.05 8.33
C LYS A 118 3.80 19.81 7.91
N LEU A 119 4.27 19.60 6.67
CA LEU A 119 5.44 20.29 6.14
C LEU A 119 5.18 21.79 5.92
N ASN A 120 3.99 22.18 5.44
CA ASN A 120 3.60 23.59 5.33
C ASN A 120 3.58 24.30 6.69
N LYS A 121 3.19 23.60 7.76
CA LYS A 121 3.23 24.15 9.12
C LYS A 121 4.65 24.28 9.66
N GLU A 122 5.51 23.31 9.37
CA GLU A 122 6.88 23.27 9.88
C GLU A 122 7.83 24.23 9.12
N PHE A 123 7.61 24.41 7.81
CA PHE A 123 8.46 25.19 6.92
C PHE A 123 7.63 26.22 6.13
N PRO A 124 7.13 27.29 6.79
CA PRO A 124 6.20 28.25 6.19
C PRO A 124 6.81 29.10 5.06
N GLU A 125 8.13 29.05 4.86
CA GLU A 125 8.81 29.71 3.75
C GLU A 125 8.67 28.97 2.40
N ASN A 126 8.25 27.71 2.45
CA ASN A 126 8.01 26.86 1.28
C ASN A 126 6.54 26.43 1.23
N ASN A 127 6.10 26.00 0.05
CA ASN A 127 4.79 25.38 -0.14
C ASN A 127 4.94 23.89 -0.46
N TYR A 128 4.09 23.05 0.12
CA TYR A 128 4.06 21.61 -0.11
C TYR A 128 2.68 21.20 -0.59
N VAL A 129 2.59 20.79 -1.85
CA VAL A 129 1.33 20.46 -2.53
C VAL A 129 1.13 18.93 -2.56
N PRO A 130 0.00 18.41 -2.07
CA PRO A 130 -0.31 16.99 -2.18
C PRO A 130 -0.74 16.63 -3.61
N ILE A 131 -0.06 15.64 -4.20
CA ILE A 131 -0.31 15.16 -5.56
C ILE A 131 -0.82 13.72 -5.53
N PHE A 132 -1.87 13.45 -6.30
CA PHE A 132 -2.28 12.11 -6.69
C PHE A 132 -1.92 11.86 -8.17
N TRP A 133 -1.02 10.91 -8.40
CA TRP A 133 -0.61 10.43 -9.72
C TRP A 133 -1.49 9.28 -10.19
N MET A 134 -2.21 9.47 -11.29
CA MET A 134 -3.02 8.43 -11.93
C MET A 134 -2.14 7.48 -12.75
N ALA A 135 -2.18 6.18 -12.45
CA ALA A 135 -1.56 5.16 -13.29
C ALA A 135 -2.51 4.71 -14.42
N SER A 136 -2.91 5.67 -15.26
CA SER A 136 -3.82 5.54 -16.43
C SER A 136 -3.29 4.65 -17.53
N GLU A 137 -1.98 4.65 -17.71
CA GLU A 137 -1.30 3.90 -18.75
C GLU A 137 -1.16 2.41 -18.42
N ASP A 138 -1.56 1.94 -17.23
CA ASP A 138 -1.51 0.52 -16.92
C ASP A 138 -2.57 -0.26 -17.73
N HIS A 139 -2.44 -1.57 -17.81
CA HIS A 139 -3.28 -2.48 -18.59
C HIS A 139 -3.88 -3.61 -17.74
N ASP A 140 -3.57 -3.67 -16.45
CA ASP A 140 -4.07 -4.71 -15.55
C ASP A 140 -5.52 -4.40 -15.13
N PHE A 141 -6.44 -4.62 -16.07
CA PHE A 141 -7.88 -4.43 -15.84
C PHE A 141 -8.40 -5.31 -14.69
N GLN A 142 -7.87 -6.52 -14.53
CA GLN A 142 -8.34 -7.47 -13.51
C GLN A 142 -8.01 -7.01 -12.10
N GLU A 143 -6.95 -6.22 -11.91
CA GLU A 143 -6.63 -5.60 -10.62
C GLU A 143 -7.63 -4.50 -10.24
N ILE A 144 -8.15 -3.75 -11.22
CA ILE A 144 -8.97 -2.56 -10.97
C ILE A 144 -10.48 -2.78 -11.08
N ASN A 145 -10.93 -3.87 -11.70
CA ASN A 145 -12.33 -4.04 -12.12
C ASN A 145 -13.30 -4.46 -11.01
N HIS A 146 -12.91 -4.47 -9.74
CA HIS A 146 -13.76 -5.03 -8.70
C HIS A 146 -13.57 -4.37 -7.34
N ILE A 147 -14.59 -4.56 -6.50
CA ILE A 147 -14.56 -4.22 -5.09
C ILE A 147 -15.15 -5.36 -4.26
N ASN A 148 -14.80 -5.41 -2.97
CA ASN A 148 -15.45 -6.31 -2.02
C ASN A 148 -16.25 -5.51 -0.99
N ILE A 149 -17.53 -5.85 -0.87
CA ILE A 149 -18.48 -5.26 0.08
C ILE A 149 -19.09 -6.39 0.89
N PHE A 150 -18.94 -6.34 2.22
CA PHE A 150 -19.45 -7.38 3.14
C PHE A 150 -19.04 -8.82 2.75
N GLY A 151 -17.85 -8.98 2.17
CA GLY A 151 -17.35 -10.27 1.68
C GLY A 151 -17.89 -10.71 0.31
N LYS A 152 -18.80 -9.95 -0.32
CA LYS A 152 -19.28 -10.16 -1.69
C LYS A 152 -18.42 -9.35 -2.67
N LYS A 153 -18.01 -9.97 -3.78
CA LYS A 153 -17.27 -9.33 -4.86
C LYS A 153 -18.25 -8.73 -5.88
N ILE A 154 -18.13 -7.43 -6.16
CA ILE A 154 -18.81 -6.74 -7.26
C ILE A 154 -17.78 -6.54 -8.37
N VAL A 155 -18.12 -6.93 -9.60
CA VAL A 155 -17.16 -6.99 -10.73
C VAL A 155 -17.70 -6.23 -11.92
N TRP A 156 -16.89 -5.31 -12.44
CA TRP A 156 -17.06 -4.67 -13.72
C TRP A 156 -16.50 -5.55 -14.83
N ASN A 157 -17.39 -6.05 -15.68
CA ASN A 157 -17.02 -6.87 -16.82
C ASN A 157 -16.91 -5.98 -18.07
N SER A 158 -15.79 -6.11 -18.78
CA SER A 158 -15.49 -5.38 -20.01
C SER A 158 -14.48 -6.17 -20.83
N ASP A 159 -14.64 -6.19 -22.15
CA ASP A 159 -13.70 -6.80 -23.10
C ASP A 159 -12.67 -5.79 -23.66
N GLN A 160 -12.72 -4.54 -23.18
CA GLN A 160 -11.78 -3.49 -23.58
C GLN A 160 -10.34 -3.84 -23.22
N LYS A 161 -9.39 -3.39 -24.03
CA LYS A 161 -7.96 -3.68 -23.89
C LYS A 161 -7.13 -2.40 -23.98
N GLY A 162 -5.86 -2.49 -23.59
CA GLY A 162 -4.91 -1.38 -23.63
C GLY A 162 -4.86 -0.62 -22.30
N ALA A 163 -4.53 0.67 -22.38
CA ALA A 163 -4.43 1.55 -21.22
C ALA A 163 -5.79 1.72 -20.53
N VAL A 164 -5.87 1.43 -19.23
CA VAL A 164 -7.10 1.44 -18.45
C VAL A 164 -7.74 2.83 -18.42
N GLY A 165 -6.95 3.91 -18.42
CA GLY A 165 -7.46 5.28 -18.43
C GLY A 165 -8.32 5.61 -19.66
N LYS A 166 -8.04 4.97 -20.80
CA LYS A 166 -8.78 5.17 -22.06
C LYS A 166 -10.06 4.35 -22.17
N MET A 167 -10.31 3.43 -21.23
CA MET A 167 -11.49 2.57 -21.27
C MET A 167 -12.76 3.39 -21.03
N LYS A 168 -13.79 3.12 -21.83
CA LYS A 168 -15.14 3.64 -21.63
C LYS A 168 -15.76 3.07 -20.36
N THR A 169 -16.60 3.84 -19.69
CA THR A 169 -17.24 3.50 -18.40
C THR A 169 -18.54 2.67 -18.55
N ASP A 170 -18.83 2.17 -19.76
CA ASP A 170 -20.01 1.36 -20.03
C ASP A 170 -20.13 0.16 -19.08
N GLY A 171 -21.37 -0.12 -18.68
CA GLY A 171 -21.69 -1.19 -17.74
C GLY A 171 -21.59 -0.79 -16.26
N ILE A 172 -20.87 0.28 -15.87
CA ILE A 172 -20.77 0.67 -14.46
C ILE A 172 -22.13 1.07 -13.85
N LYS A 173 -23.07 1.55 -14.67
CA LYS A 173 -24.44 1.86 -14.22
C LYS A 173 -25.10 0.69 -13.47
N SER A 174 -25.00 -0.54 -13.97
CA SER A 174 -25.63 -1.69 -13.31
C SER A 174 -24.99 -2.01 -11.97
N LEU A 175 -23.70 -1.71 -11.79
CA LEU A 175 -22.98 -1.90 -10.53
C LEU A 175 -23.42 -0.85 -9.50
N ILE A 176 -23.68 0.39 -9.94
CA ILE A 176 -24.25 1.43 -9.08
C ILE A 176 -25.65 1.03 -8.60
N GLU A 177 -26.48 0.47 -9.48
CA GLU A 177 -27.80 -0.08 -9.09
C GLU A 177 -27.67 -1.26 -8.12
N GLU A 178 -26.65 -2.11 -8.27
CA GLU A 178 -26.37 -3.16 -7.28
C GLU A 178 -25.97 -2.57 -5.91
N LEU A 179 -25.18 -1.49 -5.88
CA LEU A 179 -24.82 -0.80 -4.63
C LEU A 179 -26.04 -0.22 -3.93
N LYS A 180 -26.93 0.45 -4.68
CA LYS A 180 -28.21 0.97 -4.18
C LYS A 180 -29.03 -0.10 -3.47
N MET A 181 -29.15 -1.29 -4.10
CA MET A 181 -29.84 -2.43 -3.48
C MET A 181 -29.17 -2.96 -2.21
N ILE A 182 -27.83 -2.98 -2.15
CA ILE A 182 -27.08 -3.47 -0.99
C ILE A 182 -27.30 -2.58 0.24
N PHE A 183 -27.30 -1.25 0.04
CA PHE A 183 -27.42 -0.28 1.13
C PHE A 183 -28.85 0.19 1.40
N ASN A 184 -29.79 -0.07 0.46
CA ASN A 184 -31.18 0.37 0.52
C ASN A 184 -31.28 1.89 0.76
N ASP A 185 -30.45 2.65 0.03
CA ASP A 185 -30.32 4.11 0.13
C ASP A 185 -29.84 4.67 -1.22
N ASP A 186 -30.77 5.27 -1.96
CA ASP A 186 -30.53 5.82 -3.30
C ASP A 186 -30.12 7.29 -3.26
N GLU A 187 -30.36 7.99 -2.14
CA GLU A 187 -30.12 9.42 -1.98
C GLU A 187 -28.77 9.73 -1.31
N ASN A 188 -27.99 8.69 -0.99
CA ASN A 188 -26.68 8.84 -0.38
C ASN A 188 -25.74 9.68 -1.26
N ASP A 189 -25.00 10.59 -0.63
CA ASP A 189 -24.04 11.46 -1.29
C ASP A 189 -22.97 10.67 -2.06
N ILE A 190 -22.53 9.51 -1.54
CA ILE A 190 -21.53 8.69 -2.24
C ILE A 190 -22.07 8.06 -3.53
N ILE A 191 -23.34 7.67 -3.55
CA ILE A 191 -23.99 7.11 -4.74
C ILE A 191 -24.09 8.19 -5.82
N ASN A 192 -24.53 9.39 -5.43
CA ASN A 192 -24.56 10.55 -6.33
C ASN A 192 -23.18 10.90 -6.88
N ILE A 193 -22.12 10.84 -6.05
CA ILE A 193 -20.74 11.04 -6.50
C ILE A 193 -20.37 9.98 -7.54
N PHE A 194 -20.69 8.70 -7.32
CA PHE A 194 -20.40 7.64 -8.29
C PHE A 194 -21.16 7.80 -9.60
N GLU A 195 -22.45 8.15 -9.56
CA GLU A 195 -23.22 8.41 -10.78
C GLU A 195 -22.62 9.55 -11.58
N ASN A 196 -22.29 10.67 -10.93
CA ASN A 196 -21.65 11.80 -11.59
C ASN A 196 -20.27 11.42 -12.14
N SER A 197 -19.49 10.64 -11.38
CA SER A 197 -18.16 10.21 -11.79
C SER A 197 -18.18 9.29 -13.01
N TYR A 198 -19.02 8.26 -13.02
CA TYR A 198 -18.91 7.20 -14.02
C TYR A 198 -19.90 7.33 -15.17
N LEU A 199 -21.03 8.03 -14.99
CA LEU A 199 -22.09 8.14 -16.00
C LEU A 199 -22.06 9.44 -16.80
N LYS A 200 -21.29 10.46 -16.36
CA LYS A 200 -21.16 11.76 -17.03
C LYS A 200 -19.79 12.00 -17.66
N HIS A 201 -18.94 10.98 -17.68
CA HIS A 201 -17.60 11.05 -18.23
C HIS A 201 -17.35 9.89 -19.19
N ASP A 202 -16.63 10.17 -20.27
CA ASP A 202 -16.47 9.24 -21.38
C ASP A 202 -15.47 8.11 -21.11
N ASN A 203 -14.52 8.32 -20.21
CA ASN A 203 -13.43 7.37 -19.97
C ASN A 203 -13.07 7.27 -18.49
N LEU A 204 -12.35 6.20 -18.13
CA LEU A 204 -12.01 5.90 -16.76
C LEU A 204 -11.06 6.93 -16.13
N SER A 205 -10.16 7.55 -16.91
CA SER A 205 -9.30 8.64 -16.42
C SER A 205 -10.12 9.81 -15.93
N ASP A 206 -11.04 10.34 -16.75
CA ASP A 206 -11.86 11.49 -16.39
C ASP A 206 -12.83 11.15 -15.25
N ALA A 207 -13.44 9.97 -15.28
CA ALA A 207 -14.32 9.49 -14.22
C ALA A 207 -13.61 9.38 -12.87
N THR A 208 -12.41 8.81 -12.85
CA THR A 208 -11.62 8.67 -11.63
C THR A 208 -11.12 10.01 -11.13
N ARG A 209 -10.72 10.92 -12.03
CA ARG A 209 -10.30 12.26 -11.68
C ARG A 209 -11.44 13.04 -11.01
N PHE A 210 -12.65 12.97 -11.56
CA PHE A 210 -13.84 13.54 -10.94
C PHE A 210 -14.08 12.95 -9.56
N LEU A 211 -14.11 11.61 -9.44
CA LEU A 211 -14.31 10.92 -8.16
C LEU A 211 -13.33 11.38 -7.07
N ILE A 212 -12.04 11.44 -7.41
CA ILE A 212 -11.00 11.83 -6.44
C ILE A 212 -11.11 13.32 -6.09
N ASN A 213 -11.50 14.18 -7.03
CA ASN A 213 -11.76 15.60 -6.75
C ASN A 213 -12.90 15.75 -5.75
N GLU A 214 -14.03 15.06 -5.94
CA GLU A 214 -15.16 15.15 -5.02
C GLU A 214 -14.81 14.68 -3.60
N LEU A 215 -14.01 13.62 -3.49
CA LEU A 215 -13.64 13.07 -2.19
C LEU A 215 -12.57 13.90 -1.45
N PHE A 216 -11.61 14.48 -2.17
CA PHE A 216 -10.38 15.03 -1.57
C PHE A 216 -10.01 16.45 -2.02
N GLY A 217 -10.64 16.99 -3.05
CA GLY A 217 -10.36 18.32 -3.59
C GLY A 217 -10.48 19.42 -2.54
N LYS A 218 -11.44 19.32 -1.60
CA LYS A 218 -11.55 20.26 -0.47
C LYS A 218 -10.31 20.34 0.43
N TYR A 219 -9.45 19.32 0.41
CA TYR A 219 -8.20 19.31 1.16
C TYR A 219 -7.00 19.83 0.35
N GLY A 220 -7.23 20.30 -0.88
CA GLY A 220 -6.21 20.83 -1.78
C GLY A 220 -5.46 19.76 -2.57
N LEU A 221 -6.01 18.54 -2.69
CA LEU A 221 -5.39 17.51 -3.51
C LEU A 221 -5.36 17.97 -4.97
N VAL A 222 -4.19 17.84 -5.61
CA VAL A 222 -4.01 18.07 -7.05
C VAL A 222 -3.84 16.74 -7.76
N ILE A 223 -4.60 16.52 -8.82
CA ILE A 223 -4.66 15.25 -9.54
C ILE A 223 -3.96 15.41 -10.89
N ILE A 224 -3.02 14.51 -11.19
CA ILE A 224 -2.25 14.51 -12.43
C ILE A 224 -2.31 13.14 -13.10
N ASP A 225 -2.50 13.15 -14.41
CA ASP A 225 -2.35 12.00 -15.28
C ASP A 225 -1.07 12.16 -16.12
N GLY A 226 -0.22 11.14 -16.06
CA GLY A 226 1.05 11.11 -16.78
C GLY A 226 0.93 10.81 -18.27
N ASP A 227 -0.23 10.33 -18.74
CA ASP A 227 -0.53 10.10 -20.16
C ASP A 227 -0.88 11.44 -20.87
N ASP A 228 0.09 12.36 -20.88
CA ASP A 228 -0.02 13.68 -21.50
C ASP A 228 1.19 13.96 -22.38
N LYS A 229 0.95 14.36 -23.63
CA LYS A 229 2.00 14.59 -24.62
C LYS A 229 3.04 15.61 -24.16
N LYS A 230 2.61 16.74 -23.56
CA LYS A 230 3.55 17.78 -23.12
C LYS A 230 4.42 17.29 -21.97
N LEU A 231 3.84 16.57 -21.01
CA LEU A 231 4.62 15.94 -19.94
C LEU A 231 5.60 14.90 -20.49
N LYS A 232 5.17 14.05 -21.43
CA LYS A 232 6.02 13.02 -22.05
C LYS A 232 7.17 13.62 -22.85
N SER A 233 7.01 14.80 -23.43
CA SER A 233 8.10 15.52 -24.12
C SER A 233 9.29 15.83 -23.21
N GLU A 234 9.06 16.12 -21.92
CA GLU A 234 10.14 16.34 -20.94
C GLU A 234 10.91 15.04 -20.61
N PHE A 235 10.39 13.88 -21.04
CA PHE A 235 10.94 12.56 -20.74
C PHE A 235 11.63 11.88 -21.94
N ILE A 236 11.67 12.54 -23.10
CA ILE A 236 12.22 11.98 -24.35
C ILE A 236 13.66 11.49 -24.18
N SER A 237 14.52 12.24 -23.47
CA SER A 237 15.92 11.84 -23.27
C SER A 237 16.03 10.50 -22.53
N VAL A 238 15.22 10.29 -21.49
CA VAL A 238 15.19 9.03 -20.73
C VAL A 238 14.59 7.91 -21.57
N MET A 239 13.56 8.19 -22.38
CA MET A 239 13.01 7.21 -23.32
C MET A 239 14.06 6.71 -24.31
N LYS A 240 14.85 7.60 -24.91
CA LYS A 240 15.93 7.22 -25.84
C LYS A 240 16.99 6.35 -25.15
N LYS A 241 17.46 6.77 -23.96
CA LYS A 241 18.45 6.01 -23.18
C LYS A 241 17.99 4.60 -22.80
N ASP A 242 16.70 4.40 -22.54
CA ASP A 242 16.20 3.06 -22.21
C ASP A 242 15.83 2.24 -23.44
N ILE A 243 15.06 2.81 -24.37
CA ILE A 243 14.51 2.08 -25.53
C ILE A 243 15.60 1.72 -26.53
N ILE A 244 16.53 2.65 -26.80
CA ILE A 244 17.58 2.49 -27.81
C ILE A 244 18.86 1.95 -27.17
N GLU A 245 19.35 2.62 -26.11
CA GLU A 245 20.64 2.26 -25.50
C GLU A 245 20.54 1.17 -24.44
N LYS A 246 19.34 0.91 -23.89
CA LYS A 246 19.10 -0.04 -22.79
C LYS A 246 19.91 0.27 -21.52
N SER A 247 20.20 1.56 -21.31
CA SER A 247 21.16 2.05 -20.33
C SER A 247 20.76 1.72 -18.88
N TYR A 248 19.47 1.64 -18.55
CA TYR A 248 19.04 1.38 -17.17
C TYR A 248 19.06 -0.08 -16.75
N PHE A 249 18.99 -1.04 -17.69
CA PHE A 249 18.89 -2.46 -17.33
C PHE A 249 20.05 -2.93 -16.44
N LYS A 250 21.29 -2.56 -16.82
CA LYS A 250 22.49 -2.92 -16.05
C LYS A 250 22.50 -2.23 -14.67
N THR A 251 22.12 -0.96 -14.61
CA THR A 251 22.08 -0.16 -13.37
C THR A 251 21.04 -0.71 -12.38
N ILE A 252 19.82 -0.99 -12.83
CA ILE A 252 18.75 -1.55 -12.00
C ILE A 252 19.14 -2.95 -11.53
N ARG A 253 19.69 -3.79 -12.41
CA ARG A 253 20.13 -5.15 -12.04
C ARG A 253 21.24 -5.12 -10.99
N SER A 254 22.21 -4.21 -11.11
CA SER A 254 23.28 -4.04 -10.13
C SER A 254 22.73 -3.62 -8.76
N THR A 255 21.87 -2.60 -8.71
CA THR A 255 21.20 -2.16 -7.48
C THR A 255 20.38 -3.28 -6.85
N THR A 256 19.60 -3.99 -7.68
CA THR A 256 18.76 -5.11 -7.24
C THR A 256 19.58 -6.25 -6.67
N ASN A 257 20.74 -6.58 -7.27
CA ASN A 257 21.62 -7.63 -6.76
C ASN A 257 22.17 -7.27 -5.37
N LYS A 258 22.64 -6.02 -5.17
CA LYS A 258 23.10 -5.54 -3.86
C LYS A 258 21.98 -5.60 -2.82
N LEU A 259 20.78 -5.16 -3.17
CA LEU A 259 19.61 -5.23 -2.27
C LEU A 259 19.25 -6.69 -1.94
N SER A 260 19.40 -7.58 -2.92
CA SER A 260 19.05 -9.00 -2.80
C SER A 260 19.97 -9.81 -1.89
N GLU A 261 21.13 -9.27 -1.49
CA GLU A 261 22.01 -9.91 -0.49
C GLU A 261 21.32 -10.09 0.86
N ASN A 262 20.39 -9.20 1.20
CA ASN A 262 19.70 -9.19 2.50
C ASN A 262 18.16 -9.26 2.39
N TYR A 263 17.61 -8.94 1.23
CA TYR A 263 16.16 -8.75 1.04
C TYR A 263 15.64 -9.45 -0.22
N LYS A 264 14.33 -9.64 -0.31
CA LYS A 264 13.71 -10.15 -1.54
C LYS A 264 13.42 -8.99 -2.49
N PRO A 265 13.83 -9.05 -3.78
CA PRO A 265 13.49 -8.03 -4.75
C PRO A 265 11.99 -8.02 -5.04
N GLN A 266 11.43 -6.84 -5.32
CA GLN A 266 9.98 -6.64 -5.47
C GLN A 266 9.53 -6.53 -6.92
N ALA A 267 10.35 -5.93 -7.79
CA ALA A 267 10.08 -5.77 -9.21
C ALA A 267 11.23 -6.33 -10.06
N PHE A 268 10.88 -6.90 -11.21
CA PHE A 268 11.83 -7.42 -12.17
C PHE A 268 12.16 -6.36 -13.22
N SER A 269 13.45 -6.11 -13.43
CA SER A 269 13.92 -5.24 -14.52
C SER A 269 13.94 -6.00 -15.84
N ARG A 270 13.66 -5.29 -16.93
CA ARG A 270 13.83 -5.79 -18.31
C ARG A 270 14.88 -4.94 -19.03
N GLU A 271 15.31 -5.41 -20.20
CA GLU A 271 16.20 -4.65 -21.08
C GLU A 271 15.59 -3.33 -21.53
N ILE A 272 14.31 -3.37 -21.92
CA ILE A 272 13.49 -2.20 -22.23
C ILE A 272 12.37 -2.15 -21.20
N ASN A 273 12.28 -1.01 -20.52
CA ASN A 273 11.35 -0.71 -19.45
C ASN A 273 10.14 0.11 -19.91
N PHE A 274 9.94 0.22 -21.22
CA PHE A 274 8.78 0.87 -21.85
C PHE A 274 7.90 -0.12 -22.63
N PHE A 275 6.65 0.29 -22.81
CA PHE A 275 5.65 -0.31 -23.66
C PHE A 275 5.26 0.68 -24.75
N LYS A 276 4.85 0.17 -25.91
CA LYS A 276 4.23 0.95 -26.98
C LYS A 276 2.71 0.99 -26.76
N LEU A 277 2.16 2.19 -26.74
CA LEU A 277 0.73 2.43 -26.75
C LEU A 277 0.25 2.58 -28.20
N SER A 278 -0.86 1.93 -28.51
CA SER A 278 -1.64 2.15 -29.73
C SER A 278 -3.13 1.96 -29.39
N GLU A 279 -4.02 2.17 -30.36
CA GLU A 279 -5.45 2.06 -30.13
C GLU A 279 -5.83 0.67 -29.58
N GLY A 280 -6.38 0.66 -28.35
CA GLY A 280 -6.78 -0.56 -27.65
C GLY A 280 -5.62 -1.48 -27.22
N LYS A 281 -4.36 -1.02 -27.24
CA LYS A 281 -3.21 -1.87 -26.96
C LYS A 281 -2.12 -1.19 -26.14
N ARG A 282 -1.46 -1.99 -25.30
CA ARG A 282 -0.22 -1.67 -24.60
C ARG A 282 0.71 -2.86 -24.71
N GLU A 283 1.70 -2.76 -25.58
CA GLU A 283 2.51 -3.91 -26.01
C GLU A 283 3.98 -3.71 -25.66
N ARG A 284 4.69 -4.81 -25.44
CA ARG A 284 6.13 -4.75 -25.19
C ARG A 284 6.83 -4.31 -26.47
N ILE A 285 7.84 -3.48 -26.33
CA ILE A 285 8.70 -3.11 -27.45
C ILE A 285 9.64 -4.29 -27.75
N THR A 286 9.50 -4.88 -28.93
CA THR A 286 10.35 -5.99 -29.42
C THR A 286 11.12 -5.64 -30.68
N GLY A 287 10.65 -4.64 -31.44
CA GLY A 287 11.30 -4.14 -32.66
C GLY A 287 12.21 -2.94 -32.40
N VAL A 288 12.86 -2.48 -33.48
CA VAL A 288 13.65 -1.25 -33.48
C VAL A 288 12.70 -0.06 -33.50
N ILE A 289 12.89 0.87 -32.57
CA ILE A 289 12.20 2.16 -32.50
C ILE A 289 13.20 3.24 -32.91
N SER A 290 12.82 4.12 -33.84
CA SER A 290 13.70 5.22 -34.25
C SER A 290 13.66 6.37 -33.24
N GLU A 291 14.73 7.18 -33.22
CA GLU A 291 14.74 8.41 -32.42
C GLU A 291 13.62 9.37 -32.81
N GLU A 292 13.37 9.51 -34.11
CA GLU A 292 12.32 10.37 -34.66
C GLU A 292 10.92 9.95 -34.17
N GLU A 293 10.66 8.64 -34.02
CA GLU A 293 9.39 8.16 -33.50
C GLU A 293 9.16 8.56 -32.03
N ILE A 294 10.23 8.51 -31.22
CA ILE A 294 10.19 8.94 -29.81
C ILE A 294 10.01 10.46 -29.72
N GLU A 295 10.71 11.24 -30.55
CA GLU A 295 10.63 12.69 -30.55
C GLU A 295 9.27 13.23 -31.00
N ASN A 296 8.71 12.66 -32.07
CA ASN A 296 7.46 13.15 -32.65
C ASN A 296 6.22 12.64 -31.91
N TYR A 297 6.30 11.46 -31.30
CA TYR A 297 5.17 10.78 -30.65
C TYR A 297 5.51 10.21 -29.25
N PRO A 298 6.03 11.02 -28.31
CA PRO A 298 6.41 10.55 -26.98
C PRO A 298 5.22 10.00 -26.18
N GLU A 299 3.99 10.46 -26.45
CA GLU A 299 2.74 9.95 -25.87
C GLU A 299 2.48 8.47 -26.17
N ASN A 300 3.12 7.91 -27.21
CA ASN A 300 2.97 6.51 -27.55
C ASN A 300 3.87 5.58 -26.70
N PHE A 301 4.63 6.11 -25.73
CA PHE A 301 5.57 5.33 -24.93
C PHE A 301 5.22 5.38 -23.44
N SER A 302 4.85 4.22 -22.90
CA SER A 302 4.42 4.05 -21.51
C SER A 302 5.50 3.37 -20.69
N PRO A 303 6.02 3.98 -19.62
CA PRO A 303 6.99 3.32 -18.75
C PRO A 303 6.33 2.19 -17.95
N ASN A 304 7.12 1.19 -17.58
CA ASN A 304 6.75 0.20 -16.57
C ASN A 304 6.79 0.82 -15.16
N VAL A 305 6.42 0.02 -14.15
CA VAL A 305 6.35 0.48 -12.75
C VAL A 305 7.64 1.15 -12.24
N LEU A 306 8.81 0.70 -12.72
CA LEU A 306 10.12 1.19 -12.31
C LEU A 306 10.44 2.54 -12.95
N ILE A 307 10.41 2.63 -14.28
CA ILE A 307 10.76 3.90 -14.96
C ILE A 307 9.66 4.95 -14.78
N ARG A 308 8.43 4.55 -14.45
CA ARG A 308 7.35 5.47 -14.08
C ARG A 308 7.71 6.32 -12.85
N SER A 309 8.43 5.79 -11.86
CA SER A 309 8.89 6.62 -10.74
C SER A 309 9.91 7.67 -11.17
N LEU A 310 10.81 7.36 -12.09
CA LEU A 310 11.74 8.37 -12.63
C LEU A 310 10.97 9.45 -13.41
N TYR A 311 10.01 9.05 -14.24
CA TYR A 311 9.14 9.98 -14.98
C TYR A 311 8.44 10.96 -14.03
N GLN A 312 7.81 10.45 -12.96
CA GLN A 312 7.16 11.29 -11.96
C GLN A 312 8.11 12.34 -11.35
N GLU A 313 9.33 11.96 -11.00
CA GLU A 313 10.30 12.84 -10.34
C GLU A 313 10.97 13.86 -11.27
N MET A 314 10.91 13.62 -12.59
CA MET A 314 11.29 14.61 -13.62
C MET A 314 10.21 15.67 -13.83
N ILE A 315 8.94 15.28 -13.72
CA ILE A 315 7.81 16.19 -13.94
C ILE A 315 7.49 17.01 -12.70
N LEU A 316 7.70 16.46 -11.50
CA LEU A 316 7.30 17.08 -10.26
C LEU A 316 8.52 17.58 -9.45
N PRO A 317 8.43 18.76 -8.79
CA PRO A 317 9.38 19.19 -7.76
C PRO A 317 9.14 18.39 -6.46
N ASN A 318 9.11 17.07 -6.57
CA ASN A 318 8.70 16.16 -5.50
C ASN A 318 9.81 15.95 -4.48
N ILE A 319 9.43 15.97 -3.21
CA ILE A 319 10.34 15.71 -2.08
C ILE A 319 10.05 14.37 -1.41
N ALA A 320 8.84 13.83 -1.56
CA ALA A 320 8.47 12.58 -0.93
C ALA A 320 7.51 11.75 -1.77
N TYR A 321 7.70 10.43 -1.77
CA TYR A 321 6.75 9.48 -2.33
C TYR A 321 6.11 8.67 -1.21
N VAL A 322 4.78 8.78 -1.09
CA VAL A 322 3.97 8.03 -0.13
C VAL A 322 3.43 6.77 -0.82
N GLY A 323 3.84 5.60 -0.34
CA GLY A 323 3.52 4.32 -0.99
C GLY A 323 3.23 3.18 -0.01
N GLY A 324 2.68 2.08 -0.52
CA GLY A 324 2.61 0.83 0.22
C GLY A 324 3.96 0.12 0.31
N GLY A 325 4.04 -0.95 1.10
CA GLY A 325 5.30 -1.69 1.30
C GLY A 325 5.93 -2.25 0.02
N ALA A 326 5.12 -2.68 -0.96
CA ALA A 326 5.66 -3.09 -2.26
C ALA A 326 6.22 -1.90 -3.05
N GLU A 327 5.60 -0.73 -2.93
CA GLU A 327 6.07 0.47 -3.61
C GLU A 327 7.39 0.96 -3.03
N VAL A 328 7.45 1.12 -1.71
CA VAL A 328 8.71 1.47 -1.02
C VAL A 328 9.84 0.50 -1.40
N ALA A 329 9.55 -0.80 -1.46
CA ALA A 329 10.53 -1.82 -1.81
C ALA A 329 11.03 -1.72 -3.27
N TYR A 330 10.16 -1.53 -4.27
CA TYR A 330 10.64 -1.44 -5.66
C TYR A 330 11.32 -0.09 -5.94
N TRP A 331 10.94 0.99 -5.26
CA TRP A 331 11.62 2.29 -5.40
C TRP A 331 13.09 2.19 -4.98
N MET A 332 13.40 1.44 -3.92
CA MET A 332 14.78 1.19 -3.48
C MET A 332 15.66 0.50 -4.54
N GLN A 333 15.06 -0.17 -5.53
CA GLN A 333 15.80 -0.77 -6.65
C GLN A 333 16.29 0.27 -7.68
N LEU A 334 15.93 1.55 -7.53
CA LEU A 334 16.19 2.61 -8.51
C LEU A 334 17.18 3.68 -8.05
N LYS A 335 17.73 3.59 -6.83
CA LYS A 335 18.61 4.64 -6.30
C LYS A 335 19.76 4.99 -7.25
N ASP A 336 20.43 4.00 -7.83
CA ASP A 336 21.54 4.23 -8.77
C ASP A 336 21.06 4.80 -10.13
N VAL A 337 19.83 4.53 -10.56
CA VAL A 337 19.24 5.14 -11.78
C VAL A 337 19.01 6.64 -11.58
N PHE A 338 18.51 7.03 -10.40
CA PHE A 338 18.34 8.44 -10.05
C PHE A 338 19.68 9.18 -9.98
N LEU A 339 20.72 8.54 -9.45
CA LEU A 339 22.08 9.07 -9.47
C LEU A 339 22.61 9.22 -10.91
N GLN A 340 22.38 8.23 -11.77
CA GLN A 340 22.76 8.26 -13.18
C GLN A 340 22.12 9.44 -13.93
N GLU A 341 20.84 9.73 -13.66
CA GLU A 341 20.12 10.85 -14.28
C GLU A 341 20.28 12.18 -13.54
N LYS A 342 21.05 12.21 -12.45
CA LYS A 342 21.27 13.41 -11.62
C LYS A 342 19.96 14.02 -11.11
N ILE A 343 19.00 13.17 -10.77
CA ILE A 343 17.72 13.54 -10.19
C ILE A 343 17.71 13.09 -8.74
N SER A 344 17.22 13.94 -7.85
CA SER A 344 17.08 13.65 -6.43
C SER A 344 16.09 12.54 -6.25
N PHE A 345 16.56 11.45 -5.66
CA PHE A 345 15.69 10.39 -5.19
C PHE A 345 14.83 10.93 -4.03
N PRO A 346 13.49 10.79 -4.05
CA PRO A 346 12.63 11.35 -3.01
C PRO A 346 12.77 10.58 -1.70
N ILE A 347 12.30 11.19 -0.61
CA ILE A 347 12.09 10.46 0.64
C ILE A 347 10.92 9.50 0.44
N LEU A 348 11.15 8.20 0.61
CA LEU A 348 10.08 7.22 0.58
C LEU A 348 9.33 7.26 1.91
N LEU A 349 8.02 7.11 1.88
CA LEU A 349 7.22 7.04 3.09
C LEU A 349 6.25 5.89 2.99
N LEU A 350 6.27 5.02 4.00
CA LEU A 350 5.22 4.02 4.14
C LEU A 350 3.94 4.75 4.56
N ARG A 351 2.90 4.70 3.73
CA ARG A 351 1.58 5.21 4.11
C ARG A 351 1.07 4.54 5.39
N ASN A 352 0.25 5.25 6.16
CA ASN A 352 -0.35 4.66 7.35
C ASN A 352 -1.20 3.43 6.99
N SER A 353 -1.27 2.47 7.91
CA SER A 353 -2.14 1.30 7.83
C SER A 353 -3.21 1.36 8.90
N VAL A 354 -4.44 0.98 8.53
CA VAL A 354 -5.60 1.06 9.42
C VAL A 354 -6.41 -0.23 9.36
N MET A 355 -6.78 -0.73 10.54
CA MET A 355 -7.81 -1.76 10.71
C MET A 355 -9.01 -1.17 11.43
N TRP A 356 -10.18 -1.32 10.82
CA TRP A 356 -11.45 -0.94 11.40
C TRP A 356 -12.08 -2.13 12.11
N ILE A 357 -12.51 -1.92 13.33
CA ILE A 357 -13.20 -2.94 14.12
C ILE A 357 -14.33 -2.30 14.92
N ASP A 358 -15.47 -2.98 14.96
CA ASP A 358 -16.62 -2.55 15.75
C ASP A 358 -16.28 -2.60 17.25
N GLU A 359 -16.78 -1.64 18.02
CA GLU A 359 -16.58 -1.60 19.48
C GLU A 359 -17.06 -2.91 20.15
N LYS A 360 -18.16 -3.50 19.67
CA LYS A 360 -18.68 -4.78 20.17
C LYS A 360 -17.67 -5.93 19.98
N ASP A 361 -16.95 -5.92 18.86
CA ASP A 361 -16.00 -6.98 18.53
C ASP A 361 -14.71 -6.79 19.33
N ILE A 362 -14.25 -5.54 19.55
CA ILE A 362 -13.16 -5.26 20.51
C ILE A 362 -13.53 -5.70 21.92
N LYS A 363 -14.70 -5.29 22.43
CA LYS A 363 -15.13 -5.66 23.79
C LYS A 363 -15.17 -7.18 23.93
N ARG A 364 -15.66 -7.88 22.90
CA ARG A 364 -15.67 -9.34 22.87
C ARG A 364 -14.26 -9.94 22.81
N TRP A 365 -13.37 -9.38 21.99
CA TRP A 365 -11.97 -9.77 21.89
C TRP A 365 -11.25 -9.68 23.24
N LEU A 366 -11.36 -8.53 23.91
CA LEU A 366 -10.79 -8.31 25.24
C LEU A 366 -11.42 -9.24 26.29
N SER A 367 -12.73 -9.53 26.20
CA SER A 367 -13.41 -10.48 27.11
C SER A 367 -12.91 -11.92 26.99
N PHE A 368 -12.28 -12.29 25.87
CA PHE A 368 -11.58 -13.57 25.73
C PHE A 368 -10.19 -13.59 26.37
N GLY A 369 -9.76 -12.47 26.96
CA GLY A 369 -8.44 -12.31 27.59
C GLY A 369 -7.34 -12.00 26.57
N PHE A 370 -7.69 -11.62 25.34
CA PHE A 370 -6.71 -11.27 24.32
C PHE A 370 -6.30 -9.81 24.38
N LYS A 371 -5.07 -9.54 23.94
CA LYS A 371 -4.53 -8.21 23.66
C LYS A 371 -4.74 -7.81 22.20
N TYR A 372 -4.51 -6.54 21.87
CA TYR A 372 -4.66 -6.04 20.50
C TYR A 372 -3.60 -6.62 19.56
N GLU A 373 -2.36 -6.78 20.02
CA GLU A 373 -1.24 -7.33 19.26
C GLU A 373 -1.49 -8.79 18.87
N GLU A 374 -2.25 -9.52 19.69
CA GLU A 374 -2.62 -10.90 19.43
C GLU A 374 -3.60 -11.04 18.26
N MET A 375 -4.26 -9.95 17.82
CA MET A 375 -5.10 -9.94 16.62
C MET A 375 -4.33 -10.35 15.36
N PHE A 376 -3.00 -10.24 15.36
CA PHE A 376 -2.13 -10.56 14.23
C PHE A 376 -1.65 -12.02 14.22
N LEU A 377 -1.86 -12.76 15.32
CA LEU A 377 -1.57 -14.20 15.36
C LEU A 377 -2.51 -14.96 14.42
N ASP A 378 -2.05 -16.09 13.88
CA ASP A 378 -2.94 -16.98 13.12
C ASP A 378 -3.98 -17.63 14.03
N GLU A 379 -5.06 -18.07 13.40
CA GLU A 379 -6.23 -18.63 14.07
C GLU A 379 -5.90 -19.84 14.95
N HIS A 380 -4.96 -20.69 14.52
CA HIS A 380 -4.59 -21.87 15.29
C HIS A 380 -3.92 -21.47 16.62
N HIS A 381 -3.01 -20.48 16.60
CA HIS A 381 -2.39 -19.94 17.80
C HIS A 381 -3.41 -19.22 18.69
N LEU A 382 -4.35 -18.45 18.12
CA LEU A 382 -5.42 -17.81 18.89
C LEU A 382 -6.29 -18.82 19.63
N HIS A 383 -6.72 -19.89 18.95
CA HIS A 383 -7.51 -20.95 19.58
C HIS A 383 -6.73 -21.66 20.69
N LYS A 384 -5.42 -21.84 20.51
CA LYS A 384 -4.56 -22.42 21.54
C LYS A 384 -4.45 -21.49 22.75
N LEU A 385 -4.15 -20.20 22.52
CA LEU A 385 -4.01 -19.19 23.55
C LEU A 385 -5.29 -19.01 24.38
N PHE A 386 -6.46 -19.03 23.73
CA PHE A 386 -7.75 -18.95 24.43
C PHE A 386 -7.94 -20.09 25.44
N VAL A 387 -7.60 -21.32 25.04
CA VAL A 387 -7.70 -22.48 25.92
C VAL A 387 -6.66 -22.42 27.04
N GLU A 388 -5.43 -21.99 26.74
CA GLU A 388 -4.34 -21.84 27.72
C GLU A 388 -4.66 -20.79 28.78
N ASN A 389 -5.29 -19.68 28.38
CA ASN A 389 -5.71 -18.61 29.30
C ASN A 389 -6.80 -19.05 30.28
N LYS A 390 -7.62 -20.04 29.90
CA LYS A 390 -8.70 -20.56 30.77
C LYS A 390 -8.29 -21.79 31.56
N TYR A 391 -7.37 -22.59 31.04
CA TYR A 391 -6.97 -23.87 31.62
C TYR A 391 -5.48 -24.08 31.50
N SER A 392 -4.83 -24.37 32.62
CA SER A 392 -3.44 -24.85 32.64
C SER A 392 -3.40 -26.33 32.22
N PHE A 393 -3.43 -26.61 30.92
CA PHE A 393 -3.28 -27.97 30.39
C PHE A 393 -1.85 -28.29 29.91
N SER A 394 -0.92 -27.34 30.00
CA SER A 394 0.45 -27.55 29.54
C SER A 394 1.14 -28.61 30.39
N LEU A 395 1.73 -29.61 29.73
CA LEU A 395 2.48 -30.69 30.39
C LEU A 395 3.98 -30.39 30.44
N ASN A 396 4.37 -29.12 30.43
CA ASN A 396 5.78 -28.72 30.38
C ASN A 396 6.52 -29.05 31.67
N LYS A 397 5.87 -28.96 32.83
CA LYS A 397 6.48 -29.32 34.12
C LYS A 397 6.82 -30.80 34.15
N GLU A 398 5.87 -31.64 33.75
CA GLU A 398 5.99 -33.09 33.67
C GLU A 398 7.07 -33.51 32.66
N LYS A 399 7.16 -32.82 31.51
CA LYS A 399 8.26 -33.01 30.55
C LYS A 399 9.62 -32.67 31.15
N ILE A 400 9.72 -31.62 31.97
CA ILE A 400 10.97 -31.23 32.65
C ILE A 400 11.34 -32.29 33.69
N GLU A 401 10.39 -32.75 34.50
CA GLU A 401 10.61 -33.80 35.50
C GLU A 401 11.10 -35.11 34.86
N ILE A 402 10.51 -35.52 33.74
CA ILE A 402 10.93 -36.73 33.03
C ILE A 402 12.33 -36.56 32.42
N LYS A 403 12.65 -35.40 31.86
CA LYS A 403 14.03 -35.11 31.41
C LYS A 403 15.03 -35.23 32.57
N GLN A 404 14.67 -34.75 33.76
CA GLN A 404 15.53 -34.87 34.95
C GLN A 404 15.70 -36.32 35.40
N ILE A 405 14.64 -37.13 35.36
CA ILE A 405 14.72 -38.58 35.67
C ILE A 405 15.69 -39.27 34.71
N PHE A 406 15.53 -39.05 33.40
CA PHE A 406 16.41 -39.66 32.39
C PHE A 406 17.86 -39.19 32.50
N LYS A 407 18.09 -37.92 32.87
CA LYS A 407 19.44 -37.42 33.16
C LYS A 407 20.10 -38.20 34.31
N LYS A 408 19.36 -38.46 35.40
CA LYS A 408 19.85 -39.27 36.53
C LYS A 408 20.16 -40.72 36.14
N ILE A 409 19.43 -41.29 35.16
CA ILE A 409 19.68 -42.63 34.63
C ILE A 409 20.95 -42.65 33.79
N ILE A 410 21.15 -41.65 32.93
CA ILE A 410 22.37 -41.50 32.11
C ILE A 410 23.61 -41.45 33.01
N GLU A 411 23.55 -40.75 34.15
CA GLU A 411 24.65 -40.66 35.13
C GLU A 411 25.03 -42.01 35.78
N LYS A 412 24.22 -43.07 35.64
CA LYS A 412 24.50 -44.41 36.18
C LYS A 412 25.36 -45.30 35.26
N THR A 413 25.65 -44.85 34.05
CA THR A 413 26.45 -45.61 33.08
C THR A 413 27.48 -44.72 32.39
N LYS A 414 28.57 -45.33 31.90
CA LYS A 414 29.57 -44.68 31.05
C LYS A 414 29.63 -45.30 29.65
N ASP A 415 28.77 -46.28 29.35
CA ASP A 415 28.71 -46.95 28.06
C ASP A 415 27.95 -46.07 27.04
N ASN A 416 28.63 -45.68 25.97
CA ASN A 416 28.09 -44.78 24.95
C ASN A 416 26.90 -45.38 24.18
N GLY A 417 26.86 -46.70 23.97
CA GLY A 417 25.74 -47.37 23.32
C GLY A 417 24.48 -47.36 24.19
N LEU A 418 24.64 -47.57 25.50
CA LEU A 418 23.54 -47.47 26.46
C LEU A 418 23.06 -46.03 26.62
N ILE A 419 23.95 -45.03 26.63
CA ILE A 419 23.57 -43.61 26.68
C ILE A 419 22.69 -43.24 25.49
N ALA A 420 23.11 -43.59 24.26
CA ALA A 420 22.34 -43.32 23.05
C ALA A 420 20.96 -44.00 23.08
N SER A 421 20.87 -45.22 23.63
CA SER A 421 19.60 -45.92 23.83
C SER A 421 18.67 -45.20 24.82
N ILE A 422 19.20 -44.75 25.96
CA ILE A 422 18.45 -43.99 26.97
C ILE A 422 17.94 -42.66 26.43
N GLU A 423 18.74 -41.93 25.65
CA GLU A 423 18.32 -40.68 25.00
C GLU A 423 17.22 -40.90 23.96
N SER A 424 17.31 -41.99 23.19
CA SER A 424 16.27 -42.39 22.25
C SER A 424 14.94 -42.68 22.97
N GLU A 425 15.00 -43.35 24.12
CA GLU A 425 13.82 -43.64 24.93
C GLU A 425 13.24 -42.37 25.57
N LEU A 426 14.08 -41.44 26.07
CA LEU A 426 13.64 -40.11 26.52
C LEU A 426 12.86 -39.40 25.41
N LYS A 427 13.40 -39.40 24.19
CA LYS A 427 12.75 -38.76 23.04
C LYS A 427 11.38 -39.38 22.75
N LYS A 428 11.25 -40.71 22.83
CA LYS A 428 9.95 -41.41 22.68
C LYS A 428 8.96 -41.00 23.77
N GLN A 429 9.40 -40.94 25.03
CA GLN A 429 8.53 -40.55 26.15
C GLN A 429 8.05 -39.10 26.03
N ILE A 430 8.95 -38.16 25.73
CA ILE A 430 8.59 -36.75 25.50
C ILE A 430 7.61 -36.62 24.33
N ASN A 431 7.80 -37.39 23.26
CA ASN A 431 6.86 -37.44 22.14
C ASN A 431 5.50 -38.00 22.56
N SER A 432 5.45 -39.03 23.40
CA SER A 432 4.20 -39.60 23.93
C SER A 432 3.41 -38.58 24.74
N ILE A 433 4.07 -37.86 25.65
CA ILE A 433 3.45 -36.80 26.45
C ILE A 433 2.97 -35.65 25.58
N SER A 434 3.75 -35.27 24.57
CA SER A 434 3.35 -34.24 23.62
C SER A 434 2.11 -34.67 22.80
N LYS A 435 1.92 -35.98 22.56
CA LYS A 435 0.66 -36.50 21.96
C LYS A 435 -0.51 -36.41 22.93
N LEU A 436 -0.30 -36.69 24.22
CA LEU A 436 -1.34 -36.52 25.25
C LEU A 436 -1.76 -35.05 25.40
N GLU A 437 -0.80 -34.14 25.50
CA GLU A 437 -1.06 -32.69 25.55
C GLU A 437 -1.89 -32.22 24.34
N LYS A 438 -1.58 -32.72 23.13
CA LYS A 438 -2.40 -32.45 21.92
C LYS A 438 -3.82 -33.01 22.03
N LYS A 439 -4.01 -34.19 22.62
CA LYS A 439 -5.35 -34.78 22.83
C LYS A 439 -6.16 -33.96 23.85
N ILE A 440 -5.53 -33.52 24.93
CA ILE A 440 -6.15 -32.64 25.94
C ILE A 440 -6.56 -31.32 25.27
N LEU A 441 -5.64 -30.66 24.57
CA LEU A 441 -5.95 -29.43 23.82
C LEU A 441 -7.12 -29.63 22.85
N LYS A 442 -7.15 -30.74 22.11
CA LYS A 442 -8.27 -31.04 21.19
C LYS A 442 -9.60 -31.17 21.93
N SER A 443 -9.62 -31.88 23.06
CA SER A 443 -10.83 -32.05 23.88
C SER A 443 -11.32 -30.70 24.43
N GLU A 444 -10.42 -29.87 24.94
CA GLU A 444 -10.77 -28.53 25.44
C GLU A 444 -11.27 -27.60 24.32
N LYS A 445 -10.65 -27.66 23.13
CA LYS A 445 -11.16 -26.93 21.95
C LYS A 445 -12.60 -27.34 21.61
N GLN A 446 -12.94 -28.63 21.70
CA GLN A 446 -14.30 -29.12 21.45
C GLN A 446 -15.31 -28.60 22.48
N LYS A 447 -14.95 -28.56 23.77
CA LYS A 447 -15.82 -28.00 24.82
C LYS A 447 -16.12 -26.51 24.62
N HIS A 448 -15.25 -25.78 23.92
CA HIS A 448 -15.37 -24.34 23.71
C HIS A 448 -15.63 -23.92 22.26
N GLU A 449 -16.19 -24.81 21.45
CA GLU A 449 -16.42 -24.60 20.02
C GLU A 449 -17.13 -23.27 19.71
N THR A 450 -18.13 -22.88 20.52
CA THR A 450 -18.86 -21.60 20.34
C THR A 450 -17.94 -20.39 20.50
N SER A 451 -17.04 -20.40 21.49
CA SER A 451 -16.09 -19.29 21.69
C SER A 451 -15.06 -19.27 20.56
N LEU A 452 -14.56 -20.43 20.15
CA LEU A 452 -13.60 -20.54 19.03
C LEU A 452 -14.21 -20.04 17.71
N LYS A 453 -15.46 -20.39 17.40
CA LYS A 453 -16.20 -19.87 16.24
C LYS A 453 -16.33 -18.34 16.27
N GLN A 454 -16.57 -17.76 17.45
CA GLN A 454 -16.65 -16.30 17.61
C GLN A 454 -15.29 -15.63 17.40
N ILE A 455 -14.21 -16.22 17.92
CA ILE A 455 -12.83 -15.75 17.68
C ILE A 455 -12.53 -15.76 16.19
N SER A 456 -12.82 -16.88 15.50
CA SER A 456 -12.63 -16.99 14.04
C SER A 456 -13.47 -15.97 13.27
N LYS A 457 -14.71 -15.69 13.71
CA LYS A 457 -15.58 -14.67 13.10
C LYS A 457 -15.04 -13.25 13.27
N ILE A 458 -14.50 -12.90 14.44
CA ILE A 458 -13.86 -11.59 14.65
C ILE A 458 -12.60 -11.49 13.80
N LYS A 459 -11.77 -12.54 13.80
CA LYS A 459 -10.55 -12.62 12.97
C LYS A 459 -10.86 -12.47 11.47
N SER A 460 -11.91 -13.08 10.95
CA SER A 460 -12.27 -13.00 9.54
C SER A 460 -12.74 -11.61 9.10
N LYS A 461 -13.26 -10.78 10.02
CA LYS A 461 -13.57 -9.38 9.72
C LYS A 461 -12.33 -8.51 9.62
N MET A 462 -11.34 -8.77 10.47
CA MET A 462 -10.05 -8.06 10.49
C MET A 462 -9.13 -8.51 9.34
N PHE A 463 -9.25 -9.78 8.95
CA PHE A 463 -8.44 -10.44 7.93
C PHE A 463 -9.29 -11.14 6.86
N PRO A 464 -10.14 -10.40 6.14
CA PRO A 464 -10.96 -10.98 5.09
C PRO A 464 -10.06 -11.62 4.01
N ASN A 465 -10.46 -12.80 3.54
CA ASN A 465 -9.66 -13.63 2.62
C ASN A 465 -8.20 -13.85 3.07
N LYS A 466 -7.96 -13.91 4.39
CA LYS A 466 -6.62 -14.09 5.00
C LYS A 466 -5.61 -12.98 4.67
N THR A 467 -6.07 -11.83 4.18
CA THR A 467 -5.24 -10.64 3.96
C THR A 467 -5.71 -9.52 4.88
N LEU A 468 -4.95 -8.43 4.96
CA LEU A 468 -5.37 -7.25 5.71
C LEU A 468 -6.67 -6.67 5.14
N GLN A 469 -7.58 -6.26 6.04
CA GLN A 469 -8.81 -5.56 5.68
C GLN A 469 -8.57 -4.44 4.66
N GLU A 470 -7.55 -3.61 4.90
CA GLU A 470 -7.26 -2.46 4.04
C GLU A 470 -6.93 -2.81 2.58
N ARG A 471 -6.60 -4.09 2.29
CA ARG A 471 -6.24 -4.62 0.97
C ARG A 471 -7.39 -5.36 0.28
N PHE A 472 -8.52 -5.54 0.94
CA PHE A 472 -9.62 -6.37 0.44
C PHE A 472 -10.94 -5.60 0.45
N ASP A 473 -11.29 -5.02 1.61
CA ASP A 473 -12.53 -4.28 1.77
C ASP A 473 -12.44 -2.94 1.04
N ASN A 474 -13.58 -2.51 0.50
CA ASN A 474 -13.77 -1.17 -0.02
C ASN A 474 -14.22 -0.20 1.08
N PHE A 475 -14.07 1.11 0.85
CA PHE A 475 -14.43 2.14 1.82
C PHE A 475 -15.94 2.37 1.99
N ILE A 476 -16.76 2.00 1.00
CA ILE A 476 -18.21 2.29 0.97
C ILE A 476 -18.90 1.86 2.28
N PRO A 477 -18.74 0.63 2.81
CA PRO A 477 -19.33 0.25 4.09
C PRO A 477 -19.01 1.20 5.25
N GLN A 478 -17.76 1.68 5.33
CA GLN A 478 -17.35 2.62 6.37
C GLN A 478 -17.91 4.03 6.11
N TYR A 479 -18.02 4.42 4.84
CA TYR A 479 -18.63 5.69 4.46
C TYR A 479 -20.10 5.78 4.89
N PHE A 480 -20.90 4.75 4.58
CA PHE A 480 -22.29 4.63 5.01
C PHE A 480 -22.42 4.59 6.54
N LYS A 481 -21.60 3.76 7.19
CA LYS A 481 -21.64 3.61 8.65
C LYS A 481 -21.32 4.91 9.40
N HIS A 482 -20.46 5.76 8.84
CA HIS A 482 -20.02 7.01 9.45
C HIS A 482 -20.66 8.25 8.82
N SER A 483 -21.76 8.11 8.08
CA SER A 483 -22.50 9.23 7.47
C SER A 483 -21.59 10.24 6.78
N GLY A 484 -20.62 9.76 5.99
CA GLY A 484 -19.65 10.60 5.26
C GLY A 484 -18.51 11.21 6.07
N THR A 485 -18.48 11.07 7.40
CA THR A 485 -17.35 11.57 8.22
C THR A 485 -16.11 10.69 8.16
N PHE A 486 -16.18 9.52 7.49
CA PHE A 486 -15.08 8.55 7.36
C PHE A 486 -13.75 9.21 6.93
N ILE A 487 -13.78 10.01 5.85
CA ILE A 487 -12.58 10.68 5.33
C ILE A 487 -12.04 11.70 6.34
N LYS A 488 -12.94 12.45 7.00
CA LYS A 488 -12.56 13.41 8.04
C LYS A 488 -11.90 12.72 9.24
N THR A 489 -12.46 11.60 9.71
CA THR A 489 -11.89 10.80 10.79
C THR A 489 -10.49 10.31 10.45
N LEU A 490 -10.28 9.76 9.24
CA LEU A 490 -8.94 9.36 8.80
C LEU A 490 -7.98 10.55 8.77
N LYS A 491 -8.43 11.70 8.26
CA LYS A 491 -7.62 12.91 8.21
C LYS A 491 -7.17 13.36 9.61
N GLU A 492 -8.03 13.25 10.61
CA GLU A 492 -7.72 13.62 12.00
C GLU A 492 -6.79 12.62 12.69
N GLU A 493 -6.92 11.32 12.39
CA GLU A 493 -6.22 10.27 13.12
C GLU A 493 -4.89 9.81 12.48
N LEU A 494 -4.72 9.97 11.17
CA LEU A 494 -3.51 9.53 10.47
C LEU A 494 -2.37 10.54 10.60
N ASN A 495 -1.25 10.10 11.20
CA ASN A 495 0.00 10.84 11.20
C ASN A 495 1.03 10.09 10.34
N PRO A 496 1.40 10.62 9.17
CA PRO A 496 2.27 9.91 8.22
C PRO A 496 3.71 9.74 8.70
N LEU A 497 4.15 10.46 9.74
CA LEU A 497 5.47 10.27 10.37
C LEU A 497 5.41 9.38 11.62
N ASP A 498 4.23 8.83 11.94
CA ASP A 498 4.05 7.87 13.02
C ASP A 498 4.07 6.45 12.46
N THR A 499 5.16 5.72 12.73
CA THR A 499 5.42 4.37 12.20
C THR A 499 4.66 3.28 12.97
N ASN A 500 3.37 3.51 13.19
CA ASN A 500 2.46 2.57 13.84
C ASN A 500 1.33 2.13 12.91
N PHE A 501 0.99 0.85 13.00
CA PHE A 501 -0.27 0.30 12.52
C PHE A 501 -1.40 0.75 13.45
N LEU A 502 -2.48 1.30 12.88
CA LEU A 502 -3.58 1.87 13.65
C LEU A 502 -4.78 0.94 13.67
N ILE A 503 -5.30 0.65 14.86
CA ILE A 503 -6.60 0.02 15.05
C ILE A 503 -7.59 1.11 15.46
N LEU A 504 -8.64 1.28 14.67
CA LEU A 504 -9.71 2.24 14.91
C LEU A 504 -11.02 1.53 15.25
N SER A 505 -11.71 2.07 16.25
CA SER A 505 -13.05 1.64 16.63
C SER A 505 -13.92 2.79 17.10
N ASP A 506 -15.23 2.59 16.93
CA ASP A 506 -16.23 3.59 17.27
C ASP A 506 -16.23 3.85 18.78
N LYS A 507 -16.36 5.13 19.16
CA LYS A 507 -16.78 5.48 20.52
C LYS A 507 -18.31 5.44 20.51
N LYS A 508 -18.92 4.56 21.30
CA LYS A 508 -20.32 4.75 21.67
C LYS A 508 -20.45 5.80 22.76
#